data_AF-A0A250FUS4-F1
#
_entry.id   AF-A0A250FUS4-F1
#
_cell.length_a   1.000
_cell.length_b   1.000
_cell.length_c   1.000
_cell.angle_alpha   90.00
_cell.angle_beta   90.00
_cell.angle_gamma   90.00
#
_symmetry.space_group_name_H-M   'P 1'
#
loop_
_entity.id
_entity.type
_entity.pdbx_description
1 polymer ?
#
loop_
_entity_poly.entity_id
_entity_poly.type
_entity_poly.pdbx_seq_one_letter_code
_entity_poly.pdbx_strand_id
1 'polypeptide(L)'
;MGSNSVEQLWDEINNIRNILMDKDEVSLLVFYEKTMAKVFLFSCASFFEAEMKKILEEYVKNYISDKKIAELVKNKILSRDYHTLFNWNAANINNFTGLFGADFKKRVETEIENNANFKESTNAFLDIGKERNQSAHNDFASYNLPKTIEEVHTLYEKAKEFPIKMKELLTERNDETNEISSNS
;
A
#
# COMPACT_ATOMS: atom_id res chain seq x y z
N MET A 1 1.05 -17.84 6.88
CA MET A 1 0.17 -16.65 6.89
C MET A 1 -1.14 -17.08 6.27
N GLY A 2 -2.28 -16.78 6.91
CA GLY A 2 -3.59 -17.14 6.35
C GLY A 2 -3.87 -16.36 5.07
N SER A 3 -4.57 -16.99 4.12
CA SER A 3 -4.97 -16.36 2.86
C SER A 3 -5.77 -15.09 3.13
N ASN A 4 -5.27 -13.94 2.66
CA ASN A 4 -5.96 -12.67 2.82
C ASN A 4 -7.04 -12.47 1.74
N SER A 5 -7.87 -11.44 1.86
CA SER A 5 -8.99 -11.20 0.93
C SER A 5 -8.55 -10.99 -0.52
N VAL A 6 -7.33 -10.49 -0.76
CA VAL A 6 -6.79 -10.30 -2.12
C VAL A 6 -6.34 -11.64 -2.71
N GLU A 7 -5.70 -12.50 -1.91
CA GLU A 7 -5.30 -13.85 -2.34
C GLU A 7 -6.52 -14.71 -2.66
N GLN A 8 -7.58 -14.64 -1.85
CA GLN A 8 -8.85 -15.31 -2.12
C GLN A 8 -9.47 -14.83 -3.44
N LEU A 9 -9.48 -13.51 -3.68
CA LEU A 9 -9.98 -12.94 -4.93
C LEU A 9 -9.14 -13.39 -6.13
N TRP A 10 -7.82 -13.49 -5.99
CA TRP A 10 -6.95 -14.01 -7.05
C TRP A 10 -7.25 -15.48 -7.39
N ASP A 11 -7.49 -16.31 -6.37
CA ASP A 11 -7.88 -17.70 -6.56
C ASP A 11 -9.24 -17.81 -7.26
N GLU A 12 -10.23 -17.03 -6.85
CA GLU A 12 -11.54 -16.95 -7.52
C GLU A 12 -11.43 -16.50 -8.97
N ILE A 13 -10.60 -15.50 -9.24
CA ILE A 13 -10.30 -15.01 -10.58
C ILE A 13 -9.76 -16.14 -11.45
N ASN A 14 -8.74 -16.85 -10.99
CA ASN A 14 -8.14 -17.93 -11.77
C ASN A 14 -9.08 -19.12 -11.96
N ASN A 15 -9.90 -19.44 -10.96
CA ASN A 15 -10.90 -20.49 -11.09
C ASN A 15 -11.89 -20.17 -12.23
N ILE A 16 -12.39 -18.93 -12.31
CA ILE A 16 -13.29 -18.53 -13.39
C ILE A 16 -12.57 -18.48 -14.74
N ARG A 17 -11.32 -17.99 -14.78
CA ARG A 17 -10.50 -18.00 -16.02
C ARG A 17 -10.35 -19.41 -16.57
N ASN A 18 -10.01 -20.38 -15.72
CA ASN A 18 -9.86 -21.78 -16.12
C ASN A 18 -11.18 -22.33 -16.66
N ILE A 19 -12.31 -22.05 -16.01
CA ILE A 19 -13.64 -22.49 -16.51
C ILE A 19 -13.96 -21.89 -17.90
N LEU A 20 -13.63 -20.62 -18.12
CA LEU A 20 -13.87 -19.95 -19.41
C LEU A 20 -12.94 -20.48 -20.50
N MET A 21 -11.68 -20.77 -20.15
CA MET A 21 -10.72 -21.42 -21.05
C MET A 21 -11.16 -22.84 -21.43
N ASP A 22 -11.58 -23.65 -20.45
CA ASP A 22 -12.02 -25.04 -20.65
C ASP A 22 -13.28 -25.15 -21.52
N LYS A 23 -14.07 -24.06 -21.61
CA LYS A 23 -15.27 -23.97 -22.44
C LYS A 23 -15.03 -23.30 -23.80
N ASP A 24 -13.79 -22.97 -24.13
CA ASP A 24 -13.41 -22.24 -25.36
C ASP A 24 -14.13 -20.88 -25.54
N GLU A 25 -14.55 -20.24 -24.44
CA GLU A 25 -15.28 -18.96 -24.45
C GLU A 25 -14.32 -17.76 -24.51
N VAL A 26 -13.53 -17.68 -25.59
CA VAL A 26 -12.41 -16.73 -25.75
C VAL A 26 -12.85 -15.27 -25.59
N SER A 27 -14.01 -14.89 -26.15
CA SER A 27 -14.49 -13.50 -26.08
C SER A 27 -14.89 -13.10 -24.65
N LEU A 28 -15.53 -14.01 -23.91
CA LEU A 28 -15.89 -13.81 -22.50
C LEU A 28 -14.65 -13.78 -21.61
N LEU A 29 -13.65 -14.63 -21.88
CA LEU A 29 -12.38 -14.62 -21.15
C LEU A 29 -11.68 -13.27 -21.27
N VAL A 30 -11.55 -12.73 -22.49
CA VAL A 30 -10.90 -11.42 -22.70
C VAL A 30 -11.66 -10.29 -21.98
N PHE A 31 -12.99 -10.30 -22.03
CA PHE A 31 -13.80 -9.31 -21.32
C PHE A 31 -13.65 -9.45 -19.79
N TYR A 32 -13.67 -10.69 -19.30
CA TYR A 32 -13.51 -11.03 -17.90
C TYR A 32 -12.15 -10.57 -17.36
N GLU A 33 -11.05 -10.92 -18.02
CA GLU A 33 -9.69 -10.53 -17.61
C GLU A 33 -9.51 -9.02 -17.55
N LYS A 34 -10.00 -8.29 -18.56
CA LYS A 34 -9.94 -6.82 -18.57
C LYS A 34 -10.72 -6.20 -17.41
N THR A 35 -11.90 -6.73 -17.12
CA THR A 35 -12.76 -6.24 -16.03
C THR A 35 -12.12 -6.56 -14.69
N MET A 36 -11.67 -7.80 -14.51
CA MET A 36 -11.10 -8.27 -13.25
C MET A 36 -9.73 -7.68 -12.97
N ALA A 37 -8.92 -7.34 -13.97
CA ALA A 37 -7.66 -6.61 -13.76
C ALA A 37 -7.90 -5.29 -13.01
N LYS A 38 -8.97 -4.55 -13.37
CA LYS A 38 -9.36 -3.32 -12.66
C LYS A 38 -9.85 -3.63 -11.24
N VAL A 39 -10.79 -4.56 -11.09
CA VAL A 39 -11.35 -4.93 -9.79
C VAL A 39 -10.25 -5.40 -8.83
N PHE A 40 -9.33 -6.21 -9.34
CA PHE A 40 -8.21 -6.76 -8.60
C PHE A 40 -7.23 -5.66 -8.18
N LEU A 41 -6.84 -4.75 -9.08
CA LEU A 41 -6.01 -3.59 -8.74
C LEU A 41 -6.62 -2.75 -7.60
N PHE A 42 -7.93 -2.44 -7.69
CA PHE A 42 -8.63 -1.70 -6.65
C PHE A 42 -8.64 -2.45 -5.31
N SER A 43 -8.81 -3.76 -5.36
CA SER A 43 -8.79 -4.62 -4.18
C SER A 43 -7.40 -4.62 -3.53
N CYS A 44 -6.33 -4.72 -4.32
CA CYS A 44 -4.95 -4.59 -3.85
C CYS A 44 -4.71 -3.23 -3.19
N ALA A 45 -5.11 -2.14 -3.85
CA ALA A 45 -4.95 -0.78 -3.31
C ALA A 45 -5.72 -0.60 -1.99
N SER A 46 -6.96 -1.08 -1.92
CA SER A 46 -7.77 -1.02 -0.71
C SER A 46 -7.18 -1.85 0.44
N PHE A 47 -6.61 -3.01 0.12
CA PHE A 47 -5.90 -3.85 1.09
C PHE A 47 -4.69 -3.12 1.68
N PHE A 48 -3.84 -2.56 0.83
CA PHE A 48 -2.66 -1.81 1.28
C PHE A 48 -3.02 -0.55 2.08
N GLU A 49 -4.10 0.13 1.70
CA GLU A 49 -4.66 1.23 2.49
C GLU A 49 -5.04 0.79 3.91
N ALA A 50 -5.73 -0.35 4.04
CA ALA A 50 -6.12 -0.90 5.33
C ALA A 50 -4.90 -1.31 6.18
N GLU A 51 -3.93 -2.01 5.59
CA GLU A 51 -2.70 -2.43 6.28
C GLU A 51 -1.89 -1.24 6.77
N MET A 52 -1.69 -0.22 5.93
CA MET A 52 -0.96 0.98 6.34
C MET A 52 -1.69 1.76 7.44
N LYS A 53 -3.01 1.90 7.36
CA LYS A 53 -3.80 2.52 8.45
C LYS A 53 -3.63 1.76 9.76
N LYS A 54 -3.70 0.42 9.71
CA LYS A 54 -3.51 -0.43 10.88
C LYS A 54 -2.11 -0.26 11.50
N ILE A 55 -1.06 -0.21 10.67
CA ILE A 55 0.32 0.02 11.13
C ILE A 55 0.43 1.37 11.85
N LEU A 56 -0.16 2.42 11.29
CA LEU A 56 -0.16 3.75 11.90
C LEU A 56 -0.96 3.79 13.20
N GLU A 57 -2.11 3.13 13.26
CA GLU A 57 -2.90 3.00 14.49
C GLU A 57 -2.13 2.25 15.58
N GLU A 58 -1.48 1.15 15.24
CA GLU A 58 -0.64 0.38 16.18
C GLU A 58 0.54 1.21 16.68
N TYR A 59 1.21 1.95 15.79
CA TYR A 59 2.29 2.85 16.15
C TYR A 59 1.83 3.94 17.13
N VAL A 60 0.76 4.66 16.80
CA VAL A 60 0.21 5.71 17.67
C VAL A 60 -0.17 5.16 19.05
N LYS A 61 -0.83 3.98 19.08
CA LYS A 61 -1.27 3.36 20.33
C LYS A 61 -0.10 2.92 21.22
N ASN A 62 1.01 2.48 20.64
CA ASN A 62 2.14 1.93 21.39
C ASN A 62 3.10 3.01 21.89
N TYR A 63 3.18 4.15 21.21
CA TYR A 63 4.18 5.19 21.50
C TYR A 63 3.59 6.49 22.05
N ILE A 64 2.28 6.72 21.94
CA ILE A 64 1.60 7.87 22.53
C ILE A 64 0.83 7.45 23.78
N SER A 65 1.29 7.92 24.95
CA SER A 65 0.64 7.63 26.24
C SER A 65 -0.62 8.48 26.47
N ASP A 66 -0.69 9.69 25.94
CA ASP A 66 -1.86 10.56 26.04
C ASP A 66 -2.96 10.11 25.05
N LYS A 67 -4.05 9.60 25.61
CA LYS A 67 -5.21 9.12 24.85
C LYS A 67 -5.83 10.19 23.94
N LYS A 68 -5.85 11.47 24.35
CA LYS A 68 -6.43 12.55 23.55
C LYS A 68 -5.59 12.82 22.30
N ILE A 69 -4.26 12.78 22.46
CA ILE A 69 -3.34 12.93 21.33
C ILE A 69 -3.45 11.71 20.41
N ALA A 70 -3.50 10.49 20.97
CA ALA A 70 -3.69 9.28 20.19
C ALA A 70 -5.00 9.31 19.37
N GLU A 71 -6.11 9.73 19.98
CA GLU A 71 -7.40 9.89 19.30
C GLU A 71 -7.39 11.01 18.25
N LEU A 72 -6.71 12.13 18.52
CA LEU A 72 -6.55 13.21 17.55
C LEU A 72 -5.79 12.74 16.30
N VAL A 73 -4.66 12.07 16.49
CA VAL A 73 -3.84 11.54 15.38
C VAL A 73 -4.61 10.46 14.63
N LYS A 74 -5.26 9.54 15.36
CA LYS A 74 -6.13 8.51 14.78
C LYS A 74 -7.23 9.13 13.91
N ASN A 75 -7.95 10.13 14.42
CA ASN A 75 -9.01 10.80 13.67
C ASN A 75 -8.45 11.45 12.40
N LYS A 76 -7.30 12.15 12.48
CA LYS A 76 -6.65 12.74 11.30
C LYS A 76 -6.23 11.72 10.24
N ILE A 77 -5.67 10.58 10.65
CA ILE A 77 -5.17 9.54 9.72
C ILE A 77 -6.33 8.74 9.13
N LEU A 78 -7.37 8.46 9.91
CA LEU A 78 -8.47 7.57 9.51
C LEU A 78 -9.63 8.28 8.81
N SER A 79 -9.82 9.59 9.03
CA SER A 79 -11.10 10.20 8.67
C SER A 79 -11.32 10.45 7.19
N ARG A 80 -10.29 10.54 6.33
CA ARG A 80 -10.40 10.61 4.85
C ARG A 80 -9.07 10.85 4.09
N ASP A 81 -7.99 11.17 4.78
CA ASP A 81 -6.79 11.74 4.16
C ASP A 81 -5.71 10.71 3.74
N TYR A 82 -6.00 9.40 3.75
CA TYR A 82 -4.99 8.40 3.34
C TYR A 82 -4.43 8.68 1.93
N HIS A 83 -5.32 9.06 1.01
CA HIS A 83 -4.94 9.40 -0.36
C HIS A 83 -4.03 10.65 -0.43
N THR A 84 -3.98 11.50 0.59
CA THR A 84 -3.09 12.67 0.67
C THR A 84 -1.77 12.38 1.39
N LEU A 85 -1.67 11.24 2.09
CA LEU A 85 -0.43 10.83 2.76
C LEU A 85 0.68 10.55 1.74
N PHE A 86 0.33 10.08 0.55
CA PHE A 86 1.25 9.80 -0.54
C PHE A 86 1.02 10.77 -1.70
N ASN A 87 2.11 11.16 -2.35
CA ASN A 87 2.01 11.79 -3.66
C ASN A 87 2.11 10.69 -4.73
N TRP A 88 0.97 10.19 -5.19
CA TRP A 88 0.90 9.07 -6.15
C TRP A 88 1.50 9.36 -7.52
N ASN A 89 1.77 10.64 -7.84
CA ASN A 89 2.46 11.03 -9.07
C ASN A 89 3.99 11.11 -8.88
N ALA A 90 4.48 11.06 -7.64
CA ALA A 90 5.92 11.04 -7.35
C ALA A 90 6.48 9.62 -7.44
N ALA A 91 7.76 9.51 -7.78
CA ALA A 91 8.50 8.25 -7.80
C ALA A 91 9.10 7.88 -6.42
N ASN A 92 8.65 8.53 -5.34
CA ASN A 92 9.16 8.31 -3.99
C ASN A 92 8.04 8.53 -2.97
N ILE A 93 8.30 8.07 -1.74
CA ILE A 93 7.38 8.16 -0.61
C ILE A 93 7.67 9.35 0.31
N ASN A 94 8.43 10.34 -0.16
CA ASN A 94 8.94 11.43 0.69
C ASN A 94 7.84 12.30 1.29
N ASN A 95 6.70 12.41 0.60
CA ASN A 95 5.52 13.08 1.13
C ASN A 95 5.01 12.40 2.40
N PHE A 96 5.03 11.07 2.42
CA PHE A 96 4.59 10.28 3.57
C PHE A 96 5.64 10.29 4.68
N THR A 97 6.89 9.95 4.37
CA THR A 97 7.95 9.84 5.39
C THR A 97 8.29 11.21 5.99
N GLY A 98 8.14 12.29 5.24
CA GLY A 98 8.31 13.66 5.73
C GLY A 98 7.31 14.06 6.82
N LEU A 99 6.15 13.40 6.92
CA LEU A 99 5.17 13.64 8.00
C LEU A 99 5.72 13.28 9.39
N PHE A 100 6.74 12.41 9.44
CA PHE A 100 7.39 11.95 10.67
C PHE A 100 8.67 12.73 10.99
N GLY A 101 9.04 13.71 10.17
CA GLY A 101 10.25 14.52 10.34
C GLY A 101 11.40 14.15 9.40
N ALA A 102 12.42 15.02 9.37
CA ALA A 102 13.54 14.93 8.44
C ALA A 102 14.42 13.69 8.67
N ASP A 103 14.64 13.32 9.93
CA ASP A 103 15.52 12.20 10.28
C ASP A 103 14.92 10.85 9.86
N PHE A 104 13.63 10.66 10.12
CA PHE A 104 12.91 9.46 9.67
C PHE A 104 12.91 9.36 8.15
N LYS A 105 12.62 10.47 7.45
CA LYS A 105 12.68 10.52 6.00
C LYS A 105 14.05 10.09 5.47
N LYS A 106 15.14 10.66 5.97
CA LYS A 106 16.50 10.36 5.53
C LYS A 106 16.87 8.90 5.78
N ARG A 107 16.45 8.34 6.93
CA ARG A 107 16.65 6.93 7.26
C ARG A 107 15.93 6.03 6.25
N VAL A 108 14.65 6.28 5.96
CA VAL A 108 13.90 5.50 4.98
C VAL A 108 14.50 5.61 3.58
N GLU A 109 14.95 6.80 3.16
CA GLU A 109 15.65 6.99 1.89
C GLU A 109 16.91 6.13 1.81
N THR A 110 17.72 6.10 2.88
CA THR A 110 18.93 5.28 2.98
C THR A 110 18.61 3.78 2.89
N GLU A 111 17.54 3.33 3.56
CA GLU A 111 17.09 1.93 3.50
C GLU A 111 16.62 1.53 2.10
N ILE A 112 15.90 2.40 1.40
CA ILE A 112 15.48 2.17 0.01
C ILE A 112 16.69 2.08 -0.92
N GLU A 113 17.72 2.90 -0.71
CA GLU A 113 18.94 2.89 -1.52
C GLU A 113 19.77 1.61 -1.30
N ASN A 114 19.85 1.14 -0.06
CA ASN A 114 20.68 0.00 0.32
C ASN A 114 19.97 -1.36 0.18
N ASN A 115 18.64 -1.38 0.05
CA ASN A 115 17.86 -2.61 -0.04
C ASN A 115 17.04 -2.66 -1.34
N ALA A 116 17.55 -3.41 -2.33
CA ALA A 116 16.90 -3.58 -3.62
C ALA A 116 15.47 -4.14 -3.52
N ASN A 117 15.21 -5.05 -2.58
CA ASN A 117 13.88 -5.63 -2.37
C ASN A 117 12.91 -4.58 -1.79
N PHE A 118 13.38 -3.74 -0.86
CA PHE A 118 12.56 -2.66 -0.31
C PHE A 118 12.28 -1.58 -1.37
N LYS A 119 13.26 -1.28 -2.22
CA LYS A 119 13.07 -0.40 -3.38
C LYS A 119 12.03 -0.93 -4.35
N GLU A 120 12.12 -2.21 -4.71
CA GLU A 120 11.17 -2.84 -5.62
C GLU A 120 9.75 -2.84 -5.05
N SER A 121 9.59 -3.24 -3.78
CA SER A 121 8.29 -3.22 -3.11
C SER A 121 7.69 -1.82 -2.97
N THR A 122 8.52 -0.82 -2.67
CA THR A 122 8.10 0.60 -2.63
C THR A 122 7.59 1.07 -3.99
N ASN A 123 8.32 0.75 -5.07
CA ASN A 123 7.90 1.10 -6.42
C ASN A 123 6.60 0.40 -6.82
N ALA A 124 6.46 -0.89 -6.48
CA ALA A 124 5.25 -1.65 -6.76
C ALA A 124 4.03 -1.09 -6.00
N PHE A 125 4.20 -0.73 -4.72
CA PHE A 125 3.17 -0.09 -3.92
C PHE A 125 2.74 1.26 -4.51
N LEU A 126 3.71 2.10 -4.92
CA LEU A 126 3.43 3.38 -5.56
C LEU A 126 2.71 3.22 -6.90
N ASP A 127 3.07 2.21 -7.71
CA ASP A 127 2.41 1.93 -8.99
C ASP A 127 0.95 1.54 -8.77
N ILE A 128 0.66 0.63 -7.84
CA ILE A 128 -0.73 0.26 -7.48
C ILE A 128 -1.54 1.48 -7.04
N GLY A 129 -0.98 2.31 -6.15
CA GLY A 129 -1.64 3.51 -5.67
C GLY A 129 -1.87 4.56 -6.76
N LYS A 130 -0.91 4.74 -7.66
CA LYS A 130 -1.02 5.61 -8.83
C LYS A 130 -2.13 5.18 -9.77
N GLU A 131 -2.17 3.91 -10.14
CA GLU A 131 -3.19 3.38 -11.04
C GLU A 131 -4.59 3.47 -10.43
N ARG A 132 -4.73 3.19 -9.12
CA ARG A 132 -5.99 3.42 -8.38
C ARG A 132 -6.38 4.90 -8.40
N ASN A 133 -5.43 5.80 -8.15
CA ASN A 133 -5.69 7.24 -8.14
C ASN A 133 -6.14 7.73 -9.52
N GLN A 134 -5.48 7.30 -10.60
CA GLN A 134 -5.89 7.62 -11.96
C GLN A 134 -7.25 7.04 -12.30
N SER A 135 -7.53 5.80 -11.90
CA SER A 135 -8.80 5.13 -12.16
C SER A 135 -9.98 5.76 -11.41
N ALA A 136 -9.75 6.32 -10.21
CA ALA A 136 -10.79 7.00 -9.43
C ALA A 136 -11.15 8.39 -9.99
N HIS A 137 -10.26 9.00 -10.77
CA HIS A 137 -10.51 10.27 -11.47
C HIS A 137 -11.10 10.09 -12.87
N ASN A 138 -11.06 8.87 -13.41
CA ASN A 138 -11.67 8.52 -14.69
C ASN A 138 -12.98 7.76 -14.46
N ASP A 139 -13.85 7.73 -15.46
CA ASP A 139 -15.01 6.83 -15.40
C ASP A 139 -14.51 5.37 -15.44
N PHE A 140 -14.82 4.60 -14.40
CA PHE A 140 -14.34 3.23 -14.21
C PHE A 140 -14.66 2.31 -15.40
N ALA A 141 -15.81 2.54 -16.04
CA ALA A 141 -16.21 1.78 -17.21
C ALA A 141 -15.30 2.07 -18.42
N SER A 142 -14.92 3.32 -18.63
CA SER A 142 -14.14 3.78 -19.78
C SER A 142 -12.62 3.82 -19.56
N TYR A 143 -12.14 3.81 -18.31
CA TYR A 143 -10.71 3.76 -18.01
C TYR A 143 -10.08 2.48 -18.56
N ASN A 144 -8.99 2.59 -19.33
CA ASN A 144 -8.26 1.45 -19.84
C ASN A 144 -6.99 1.25 -19.02
N LEU A 145 -6.99 0.24 -18.14
CA LEU A 145 -5.82 -0.13 -17.37
C LEU A 145 -4.75 -0.69 -18.33
N PRO A 146 -3.56 -0.09 -18.43
CA PRO A 146 -2.50 -0.54 -19.32
C PRO A 146 -1.70 -1.71 -18.71
N LYS A 147 -2.37 -2.60 -17.97
CA LYS A 147 -1.78 -3.76 -17.30
C LYS A 147 -2.70 -4.96 -17.42
N THR A 148 -2.13 -6.15 -17.63
CA THR A 148 -2.87 -7.41 -17.54
C THR A 148 -3.12 -7.79 -16.09
N ILE A 149 -3.99 -8.78 -15.89
CA ILE A 149 -4.33 -9.26 -14.56
C ILE A 149 -3.12 -9.91 -13.85
N GLU A 150 -2.23 -10.56 -14.60
CA GLU A 150 -0.95 -11.12 -14.10
C GLU A 150 0.04 -10.03 -13.70
N GLU A 151 0.11 -8.94 -14.48
CA GLU A 151 0.97 -7.81 -14.15
C GLU A 151 0.51 -7.15 -12.85
N VAL A 152 -0.81 -7.01 -12.64
CA VAL A 152 -1.38 -6.53 -11.37
C VAL A 152 -1.08 -7.49 -10.22
N HIS A 153 -1.17 -8.81 -10.43
CA HIS A 153 -0.80 -9.80 -9.41
C HIS A 153 0.69 -9.76 -9.07
N THR A 154 1.55 -9.62 -10.07
CA THR A 154 2.99 -9.46 -9.86
C THR A 154 3.31 -8.20 -9.08
N LEU A 155 2.63 -7.08 -9.37
CA LEU A 155 2.75 -5.85 -8.58
C LEU A 155 2.31 -6.06 -7.13
N TYR A 156 1.17 -6.73 -6.92
CA TYR A 156 0.67 -7.03 -5.58
C TYR A 156 1.70 -7.85 -4.78
N GLU A 157 2.19 -8.95 -5.35
CA GLU A 157 3.17 -9.82 -4.69
C GLU A 157 4.42 -9.06 -4.26
N LYS A 158 4.95 -8.21 -5.15
CA LYS A 158 6.12 -7.36 -4.86
C LYS A 158 5.82 -6.31 -3.80
N ALA A 159 4.63 -5.71 -3.81
CA ALA A 159 4.25 -4.65 -2.89
C ALA A 159 4.01 -5.15 -1.45
N LYS A 160 3.81 -6.46 -1.21
CA LYS A 160 3.57 -7.01 0.14
C LYS A 160 4.63 -6.68 1.17
N GLU A 161 5.89 -6.56 0.74
CA GLU A 161 7.00 -6.26 1.64
C GLU A 161 6.99 -4.80 2.14
N PHE A 162 6.39 -3.88 1.39
CA PHE A 162 6.36 -2.46 1.74
C PHE A 162 5.73 -2.18 3.12
N PRO A 163 4.47 -2.59 3.42
CA PRO A 163 3.88 -2.35 4.74
C PRO A 163 4.66 -3.04 5.86
N ILE A 164 5.26 -4.21 5.61
CA ILE A 164 6.08 -4.93 6.59
C ILE A 164 7.30 -4.08 6.96
N LYS A 165 8.06 -3.61 5.97
CA LYS A 165 9.22 -2.74 6.19
C LYS A 165 8.85 -1.41 6.81
N MET A 166 7.75 -0.80 6.41
CA MET A 166 7.29 0.43 7.05
C MET A 166 6.97 0.23 8.54
N LYS A 167 6.37 -0.90 8.91
CA LYS A 167 6.11 -1.24 10.32
C LYS A 167 7.41 -1.42 11.09
N GLU A 168 8.39 -2.13 10.53
CA GLU A 168 9.71 -2.29 11.15
C GLU A 168 10.38 -0.93 11.38
N LEU A 169 10.46 -0.09 10.35
CA LEU A 169 11.12 1.22 10.44
C LEU A 169 10.45 2.16 11.45
N LEU A 170 9.12 2.12 11.55
CA LEU A 170 8.35 2.90 12.53
C LEU A 170 8.54 2.39 13.96
N THR A 171 8.80 1.10 14.17
CA THR A 171 8.86 0.49 15.51
C THR A 171 10.29 0.30 16.04
N GLU A 172 11.28 0.24 15.15
CA GLU A 172 12.69 0.27 15.50
C GLU A 172 12.99 1.55 16.29
N ARG A 173 13.36 1.37 17.56
CA ARG A 173 13.84 2.46 18.41
C ARG A 173 15.18 2.93 17.89
N ASN A 174 15.26 4.18 17.45
CA ASN A 174 16.53 4.89 17.50
C ASN A 174 16.78 5.19 18.99
N ASP A 175 17.90 4.72 19.55
CA ASP A 175 18.37 5.08 20.89
C ASP A 175 18.82 6.56 20.95
N GLU A 176 17.94 7.49 20.55
CA GLU A 176 18.18 8.94 20.55
C GLU A 176 17.10 9.68 21.36
N THR A 177 16.61 9.05 22.45
CA THR A 177 15.81 9.76 23.47
C THR A 177 16.53 9.79 24.82
N ASN A 178 17.84 10.04 24.81
CA ASN A 178 18.62 10.36 25.99
C ASN A 178 19.23 11.76 25.89
N GLU A 179 18.43 12.82 25.71
CA GLU A 179 18.94 14.19 25.94
C GLU A 179 17.87 15.26 26.26
N ILE A 180 16.74 14.89 26.90
CA ILE A 180 15.82 15.89 27.49
C ILE A 180 15.73 15.78 29.03
N SER A 181 16.53 14.91 29.66
CA SER A 181 16.53 14.71 31.12
C SER A 181 17.78 15.25 31.81
N SER A 182 18.35 16.37 31.34
CA SER A 182 19.52 17.00 31.96
C SER A 182 19.45 18.52 31.87
N ASN A 183 18.40 19.12 32.41
CA ASN A 183 18.43 20.50 32.91
C ASN A 183 17.30 20.66 33.94
N SER A 184 17.60 20.21 35.15
CA SER A 184 16.91 20.58 36.39
C SER A 184 17.98 20.99 37.40
#